data_AF-A0A8J6PJK7-F1
#
_entry.id   AF-A0A8J6PJK7-F1
#
_cell.length_a   1.000
_cell.length_b   1.000
_cell.length_c   1.000
_cell.angle_alpha   90.00
_cell.angle_beta   90.00
_cell.angle_gamma   90.00
#
_symmetry.space_group_name_H-M   'P 1'
#
loop_
_entity.id
_entity.type
_entity.pdbx_description
1 polymer ?
#
loop_
_entity_poly.entity_id
_entity_poly.type
_entity_poly.pdbx_seq_one_letter_code
_entity_poly.pdbx_strand_id
1 'polypeptide(L)'
;MKKILLILSIAAANYGFSQLPFPSFLQGTWKMEGLQVYERWDQLNDHTLKGVSYKLSENGMEVSEYIEISGNKGKIQYTASVIGQNNGAGIPFRLVQADSLFVFENLKHDFPNRIVYKRISDNLLNVTVSGNNGNMFSYELHRETTGKNVENNTSNPNYDAALAIQSGADEYGMKPYVFVILKTGSNPSVNDKSEISKHFRGHLDNINRLVAEEKMVIAGPMGKNDKNYRGIFILSNVKDLEEARELLQTDPAIKAGLLDVELYDWYGSAALPEYLPYSDKVWKSKP
;
A
#
# COMPACT_ATOMS: atom_id res chain seq x y z
N MET A 1 12.65 -3.36 -77.80
CA MET A 1 11.61 -3.28 -76.76
C MET A 1 12.22 -3.70 -75.43
N LYS A 2 12.60 -2.76 -74.56
CA LYS A 2 13.17 -3.05 -73.23
C LYS A 2 12.02 -3.31 -72.25
N LYS A 3 11.96 -4.52 -71.69
CA LYS A 3 10.99 -4.87 -70.63
C LYS A 3 11.50 -4.27 -69.31
N ILE A 4 10.75 -3.33 -68.75
CA ILE A 4 10.97 -2.80 -67.39
C ILE A 4 10.31 -3.78 -66.42
N LEU A 5 11.10 -4.38 -65.55
CA LEU A 5 10.63 -5.26 -64.47
C LEU A 5 10.32 -4.37 -63.25
N LEU A 6 9.04 -4.22 -62.93
CA LEU A 6 8.58 -3.47 -61.75
C LEU A 6 8.62 -4.41 -60.55
N ILE A 7 9.58 -4.22 -59.65
CA ILE A 7 9.65 -4.96 -58.37
C ILE A 7 8.67 -4.29 -57.41
N LEU A 8 7.57 -4.98 -57.10
CA LEU A 8 6.59 -4.56 -56.10
C LEU A 8 7.14 -4.92 -54.71
N SER A 9 7.73 -3.95 -54.01
CA SER A 9 8.15 -4.10 -52.61
C SER A 9 6.91 -4.09 -51.71
N ILE A 10 6.50 -5.28 -51.24
CA ILE A 10 5.49 -5.43 -50.20
C ILE A 10 6.12 -4.96 -48.88
N ALA A 11 5.71 -3.78 -48.41
CA ALA A 11 6.01 -3.33 -47.05
C ALA A 11 5.17 -4.18 -46.07
N ALA A 12 5.79 -5.20 -45.48
CA ALA A 12 5.20 -5.89 -44.34
C ALA A 12 5.20 -4.92 -43.15
N ALA A 13 4.04 -4.34 -42.85
CA ALA A 13 3.81 -3.65 -41.60
C ALA A 13 3.91 -4.69 -40.48
N ASN A 14 5.05 -4.71 -39.78
CA ASN A 14 5.18 -5.44 -38.53
C ASN A 14 4.22 -4.77 -37.53
N TYR A 15 3.04 -5.36 -37.32
CA TYR A 15 2.24 -5.10 -36.15
C TYR A 15 3.00 -5.65 -34.94
N GLY A 16 3.92 -4.85 -34.40
CA GLY A 16 4.43 -5.09 -33.06
C GLY A 16 3.24 -5.06 -32.12
N PHE A 17 2.97 -6.14 -31.39
CA PHE A 17 2.03 -6.11 -30.28
C PHE A 17 2.54 -5.07 -29.28
N SER A 18 1.96 -3.87 -29.32
CA SER A 18 2.29 -2.80 -28.38
C SER A 18 1.93 -3.29 -26.99
N GLN A 19 2.92 -3.35 -26.10
CA GLN A 19 2.67 -3.65 -24.70
C GLN A 19 1.89 -2.49 -24.09
N LEU A 20 0.81 -2.79 -23.36
CA LEU A 20 0.04 -1.76 -22.68
C LEU A 20 0.93 -1.08 -21.62
N PRO A 21 1.07 0.26 -21.63
CA PRO A 21 1.89 0.98 -20.67
C PRO A 21 1.31 0.88 -19.25
N PHE A 22 2.20 1.04 -18.26
CA PHE A 22 1.81 1.13 -16.86
C PHE A 22 1.29 2.54 -16.53
N PRO A 23 0.18 2.71 -15.78
CA PRO A 23 -0.47 4.00 -15.57
C PRO A 23 0.21 4.86 -14.50
N SER A 24 1.51 5.10 -14.59
CA SER A 24 2.26 5.92 -13.62
C SER A 24 1.74 7.36 -13.48
N PHE A 25 1.00 7.88 -14.47
CA PHE A 25 0.37 9.20 -14.41
C PHE A 25 -0.62 9.34 -13.24
N LEU A 26 -1.14 8.23 -12.69
CA LEU A 26 -2.03 8.24 -11.54
C LEU A 26 -1.33 8.62 -10.24
N GLN A 27 0.00 8.47 -10.14
CA GLN A 27 0.75 8.80 -8.92
C GLN A 27 0.42 10.22 -8.44
N GLY A 28 0.14 10.38 -7.15
CA GLY A 28 -0.21 11.65 -6.50
C GLY A 28 -1.58 11.62 -5.82
N THR A 29 -1.99 12.76 -5.27
CA THR A 29 -3.29 12.93 -4.63
C THR A 29 -4.27 13.59 -5.58
N TRP A 30 -5.46 13.03 -5.68
CA TRP A 30 -6.55 13.52 -6.51
C TRP A 30 -7.78 13.78 -5.66
N LYS A 31 -8.47 14.87 -5.93
CA LYS A 31 -9.68 15.26 -5.22
C LYS A 31 -10.87 15.19 -6.16
N MET A 32 -11.95 14.57 -5.68
CA MET A 32 -13.21 14.57 -6.39
C MET A 32 -13.87 15.95 -6.35
N GLU A 33 -14.30 16.44 -7.51
CA GLU A 33 -14.90 17.78 -7.62
C GLU A 33 -16.11 17.94 -6.69
N GLY A 34 -16.15 19.05 -5.95
CA GLY A 34 -17.26 19.40 -5.06
C GLY A 34 -17.35 18.57 -3.77
N LEU A 35 -16.48 17.58 -3.55
CA LEU A 35 -16.50 16.71 -2.38
C LEU A 35 -15.17 16.72 -1.62
N GLN A 36 -15.20 16.31 -0.35
CA GLN A 36 -14.01 16.02 0.45
C GLN A 36 -13.61 14.55 0.32
N VAL A 37 -13.69 14.01 -0.89
CA VAL A 37 -13.31 12.63 -1.23
C VAL A 37 -12.05 12.69 -2.08
N TYR A 38 -11.08 11.87 -1.73
CA TYR A 38 -9.75 11.88 -2.31
C TYR A 38 -9.34 10.46 -2.69
N GLU A 39 -8.53 10.37 -3.74
CA GLU A 39 -7.86 9.17 -4.18
C GLU A 39 -6.36 9.48 -4.25
N ARG A 40 -5.57 8.82 -3.42
CA ARG A 40 -4.11 8.97 -3.43
C ARG A 40 -3.47 7.71 -4.00
N TRP A 41 -2.48 7.89 -4.86
CA TRP A 41 -1.66 6.82 -5.43
C TRP A 41 -0.18 7.03 -5.14
N ASP A 42 0.46 6.05 -4.51
CA ASP A 42 1.89 5.99 -4.27
C ASP A 42 2.52 4.92 -5.18
N GLN A 43 3.57 5.30 -5.90
CA GLN A 43 4.32 4.38 -6.77
C GLN A 43 5.38 3.65 -5.95
N LEU A 44 5.22 2.35 -5.73
CA LEU A 44 6.18 1.54 -4.98
C LEU A 44 7.39 1.11 -5.84
N ASN A 45 7.15 0.85 -7.13
CA ASN A 45 8.17 0.53 -8.12
C ASN A 45 7.60 0.69 -9.54
N ASP A 46 8.36 0.35 -10.57
CA ASP A 46 7.97 0.48 -12.00
C ASP A 46 6.75 -0.35 -12.42
N HIS A 47 6.28 -1.27 -11.56
CA HIS A 47 5.20 -2.22 -11.85
C HIS A 47 4.14 -2.25 -10.74
N THR A 48 4.15 -1.33 -9.79
CA THR A 48 3.20 -1.34 -8.67
C THR A 48 2.87 0.07 -8.19
N LEU A 49 1.59 0.40 -8.24
CA LEU A 49 0.95 1.55 -7.61
C LEU A 49 0.03 1.03 -6.51
N LYS A 50 0.14 1.59 -5.32
CA LYS A 50 -0.86 1.41 -4.27
C LYS A 50 -1.62 2.71 -4.09
N GLY A 51 -2.91 2.60 -3.82
CA GLY A 51 -3.73 3.75 -3.57
C GLY A 51 -4.76 3.53 -2.48
N VAL A 52 -5.31 4.65 -2.05
CA VAL A 52 -6.32 4.71 -1.02
C VAL A 52 -7.37 5.73 -1.42
N SER A 53 -8.64 5.32 -1.35
CA SER A 53 -9.78 6.23 -1.44
C SER A 53 -10.26 6.56 -0.04
N TYR A 54 -10.42 7.85 0.25
CA TYR A 54 -10.77 8.31 1.59
C TYR A 54 -11.57 9.60 1.56
N LYS A 55 -12.35 9.81 2.63
CA LYS A 55 -13.08 11.04 2.90
C LYS A 55 -12.40 11.80 4.02
N LEU A 56 -12.24 13.11 3.86
CA LEU A 56 -11.85 14.01 4.94
C LEU A 56 -13.09 14.67 5.55
N SER A 57 -13.13 14.68 6.88
CA SER A 57 -14.17 15.34 7.69
C SER A 57 -13.55 15.99 8.92
N GLU A 58 -14.34 16.72 9.72
CA GLU A 58 -13.89 17.27 11.00
C GLU A 58 -13.41 16.18 11.98
N ASN A 59 -13.94 14.96 11.86
CA ASN A 59 -13.57 13.81 12.69
C ASN A 59 -12.32 13.08 12.19
N GLY A 60 -11.66 13.60 11.14
CA GLY A 60 -10.47 13.03 10.54
C GLY A 60 -10.74 12.30 9.23
N MET A 61 -9.78 11.46 8.85
CA MET A 61 -9.76 10.69 7.62
C MET A 61 -10.51 9.37 7.79
N GLU A 62 -11.47 9.11 6.91
CA GLU A 62 -12.21 7.86 6.82
C GLU A 62 -11.83 7.15 5.51
N VAL A 63 -11.11 6.03 5.61
CA VAL A 63 -10.73 5.22 4.44
C VAL A 63 -11.93 4.37 4.01
N SER A 64 -12.29 4.46 2.73
CA SER A 64 -13.37 3.66 2.14
C SER A 64 -12.84 2.46 1.37
N GLU A 65 -11.66 2.57 0.75
CA GLU A 65 -11.16 1.57 -0.18
C GLU A 65 -9.63 1.60 -0.27
N TYR A 66 -9.02 0.41 -0.37
CA TYR A 66 -7.63 0.25 -0.81
C TYR A 66 -7.62 -0.26 -2.25
N ILE A 67 -6.77 0.33 -3.07
CA ILE A 67 -6.67 0.03 -4.49
C ILE A 67 -5.22 -0.25 -4.85
N GLU A 68 -4.98 -1.17 -5.78
CA GLU A 68 -3.63 -1.51 -6.25
C GLU A 68 -3.66 -1.70 -7.75
N ILE A 69 -2.70 -1.11 -8.46
CA ILE A 69 -2.42 -1.46 -9.85
C ILE A 69 -1.05 -2.10 -9.91
N SER A 70 -1.01 -3.40 -10.23
CA SER A 70 0.23 -4.16 -10.29
C SER A 70 0.35 -5.00 -11.56
N GLY A 71 1.59 -5.27 -11.96
CA GLY A 71 1.90 -6.15 -13.09
C GLY A 71 2.78 -5.48 -14.14
N ASN A 72 3.23 -6.29 -15.10
CA ASN A 72 4.16 -5.87 -16.14
C ASN A 72 3.68 -6.33 -17.53
N LYS A 73 4.19 -5.67 -18.58
CA LYS A 73 4.20 -6.15 -19.98
C LYS A 73 2.91 -6.84 -20.44
N GLY A 74 1.78 -6.13 -20.38
CA GLY A 74 0.47 -6.61 -20.88
C GLY A 74 -0.35 -7.50 -19.93
N LYS A 75 0.11 -7.67 -18.69
CA LYS A 75 -0.61 -8.35 -17.58
C LYS A 75 -0.78 -7.41 -16.38
N ILE A 76 -1.24 -6.19 -16.63
CA ILE A 76 -1.52 -5.21 -15.58
C ILE A 76 -2.93 -5.49 -15.02
N GLN A 77 -3.06 -5.46 -13.70
CA GLN A 77 -4.29 -5.70 -12.97
C GLN A 77 -4.52 -4.55 -11.98
N TYR A 78 -5.75 -4.05 -11.93
CA TYR A 78 -6.28 -3.22 -10.86
C TYR A 78 -6.99 -4.12 -9.84
N THR A 79 -6.77 -3.93 -8.55
CA THR A 79 -7.40 -4.70 -7.48
C THR A 79 -7.99 -3.74 -6.45
N ALA A 80 -9.29 -3.87 -6.18
CA ALA A 80 -10.02 -3.02 -5.22
C ALA A 80 -10.46 -3.81 -3.99
N SER A 81 -10.17 -3.30 -2.80
CA SER A 81 -10.56 -3.87 -1.51
C SER A 81 -11.34 -2.85 -0.69
N VAL A 82 -12.66 -3.01 -0.61
CA VAL A 82 -13.56 -2.12 0.13
C VAL A 82 -13.60 -2.50 1.61
N ILE A 83 -13.47 -1.51 2.49
CA ILE A 83 -13.48 -1.73 3.94
C ILE A 83 -14.82 -2.33 4.39
N GLY A 84 -14.75 -3.40 5.20
CA GLY A 84 -15.94 -4.07 5.74
C GLY A 84 -16.69 -4.96 4.74
N GLN A 85 -16.15 -5.18 3.53
CA GLN A 85 -16.76 -6.04 2.51
C GLN A 85 -15.85 -7.22 2.14
N ASN A 86 -16.44 -8.27 1.58
CA ASN A 86 -15.76 -9.43 0.99
C ASN A 86 -14.64 -10.06 1.85
N ASN A 87 -14.76 -9.99 3.18
CA ASN A 87 -13.73 -10.41 4.14
C ASN A 87 -12.33 -9.80 3.86
N GLY A 88 -12.27 -8.59 3.28
CA GLY A 88 -11.04 -7.91 2.90
C GLY A 88 -10.36 -8.44 1.63
N ALA A 89 -10.95 -9.42 0.94
CA ALA A 89 -10.41 -9.91 -0.33
C ALA A 89 -10.67 -8.89 -1.45
N GLY A 90 -9.60 -8.58 -2.20
CA GLY A 90 -9.67 -7.65 -3.31
C GLY A 90 -10.35 -8.23 -4.55
N ILE A 91 -11.03 -7.39 -5.32
CA ILE A 91 -11.66 -7.74 -6.58
C ILE A 91 -10.74 -7.31 -7.73
N PRO A 92 -10.24 -8.25 -8.56
CA PRO A 92 -9.32 -7.94 -9.63
C PRO A 92 -10.04 -7.52 -10.92
N PHE A 93 -9.42 -6.60 -11.66
CA PHE A 93 -9.82 -6.10 -12.97
C PHE A 93 -8.60 -6.04 -13.88
N ARG A 94 -8.66 -6.67 -15.05
CA ARG A 94 -7.53 -6.71 -15.98
C ARG A 94 -7.51 -5.45 -16.84
N LEU A 95 -6.33 -4.87 -17.05
CA LEU A 95 -6.14 -3.81 -18.03
C LEU A 95 -6.33 -4.36 -19.45
N VAL A 96 -7.30 -3.81 -20.20
CA VAL A 96 -7.63 -4.24 -21.57
C VAL A 96 -7.36 -3.17 -22.63
N GLN A 97 -7.25 -1.90 -22.22
CA GLN A 97 -6.90 -0.77 -23.07
C GLN A 97 -6.04 0.22 -22.30
N ALA A 98 -5.02 0.79 -22.93
CA ALA A 98 -4.13 1.78 -22.35
C ALA A 98 -3.57 2.69 -23.45
N ASP A 99 -4.31 3.75 -23.75
CA ASP A 99 -3.91 4.85 -24.63
C ASP A 99 -4.04 6.18 -23.88
N SER A 100 -4.94 7.08 -24.28
CA SER A 100 -5.41 8.20 -23.45
C SER A 100 -6.45 7.77 -22.41
N LEU A 101 -6.94 6.53 -22.54
CA LEU A 101 -7.91 5.84 -21.69
C LEU A 101 -7.29 4.55 -21.15
N PHE A 102 -7.40 4.34 -19.85
CA PHE A 102 -7.00 3.11 -19.18
C PHE A 102 -8.26 2.38 -18.72
N VAL A 103 -8.55 1.24 -19.34
CA VAL A 103 -9.78 0.46 -19.09
C VAL A 103 -9.40 -0.82 -18.35
N PHE A 104 -9.86 -0.92 -17.11
CA PHE A 104 -9.77 -2.12 -16.30
C PHE A 104 -11.11 -2.86 -16.31
N GLU A 105 -11.09 -4.15 -16.57
CA GLU A 105 -12.30 -4.94 -16.81
C GLU A 105 -12.34 -6.24 -15.99
N ASN A 106 -13.51 -6.51 -15.42
CA ASN A 106 -13.93 -7.79 -14.89
C ASN A 106 -15.41 -8.04 -15.24
N LEU A 107 -15.67 -8.63 -16.41
CA LEU A 107 -17.03 -8.91 -16.90
C LEU A 107 -17.80 -9.93 -16.05
N LYS A 108 -17.13 -10.65 -15.15
CA LYS A 108 -17.74 -11.65 -14.26
C LYS A 108 -18.21 -11.07 -12.93
N HIS A 109 -17.76 -9.87 -12.57
CA HIS A 109 -18.22 -9.19 -11.37
C HIS A 109 -19.67 -8.68 -11.55
N ASP A 110 -20.40 -8.45 -10.47
CA ASP A 110 -21.79 -7.98 -10.51
C ASP A 110 -21.87 -6.47 -10.79
N PHE A 111 -21.12 -5.67 -10.05
CA PHE A 111 -20.84 -4.27 -10.34
C PHE A 111 -19.65 -3.79 -9.49
N PRO A 112 -18.67 -3.08 -10.05
CA PRO A 112 -18.57 -2.67 -11.44
C PRO A 112 -18.00 -3.77 -12.35
N ASN A 113 -18.22 -3.64 -13.66
CA ASN A 113 -17.55 -4.48 -14.65
C ASN A 113 -16.37 -3.77 -15.31
N ARG A 114 -16.42 -2.43 -15.40
CA ARG A 114 -15.33 -1.61 -15.93
C ARG A 114 -15.06 -0.40 -15.06
N ILE A 115 -13.78 -0.14 -14.86
CA ILE A 115 -13.24 1.08 -14.25
C ILE A 115 -12.34 1.72 -15.29
N VAL A 116 -12.62 2.97 -15.65
CA VAL A 116 -11.93 3.68 -16.72
C VAL A 116 -11.33 4.96 -16.18
N TYR A 117 -10.03 5.11 -16.32
CA TYR A 117 -9.33 6.36 -16.06
C TYR A 117 -9.02 7.04 -17.39
N LYS A 118 -9.63 8.19 -17.65
CA LYS A 118 -9.33 9.04 -18.80
C LYS A 118 -8.45 10.20 -18.35
N ARG A 119 -7.22 10.27 -18.87
CA ARG A 119 -6.36 11.44 -18.64
C ARG A 119 -6.83 12.59 -19.54
N ILE A 120 -7.41 13.63 -18.94
CA ILE A 120 -7.81 14.84 -19.66
C ILE A 120 -6.62 15.79 -19.76
N SER A 121 -5.89 15.97 -18.66
CA SER A 121 -4.63 16.72 -18.58
C SER A 121 -3.75 16.12 -17.47
N ASP A 122 -2.60 16.75 -17.20
CA ASP A 122 -1.75 16.36 -16.07
C ASP A 122 -2.46 16.51 -14.73
N ASN A 123 -3.42 17.43 -14.63
CA ASN A 123 -4.10 17.80 -13.39
C ASN A 123 -5.59 17.44 -13.37
N LEU A 124 -6.09 16.76 -14.39
CA LEU A 124 -7.50 16.40 -14.47
C LEU A 124 -7.67 15.00 -15.06
N LEU A 125 -8.36 14.14 -14.30
CA LEU A 125 -8.83 12.85 -14.75
C LEU A 125 -10.36 12.84 -14.74
N ASN A 126 -10.91 12.05 -15.65
CA ASN A 126 -12.29 11.62 -15.55
C ASN A 126 -12.29 10.11 -15.28
N VAL A 127 -12.97 9.71 -14.20
CA VAL A 127 -13.13 8.30 -13.84
C VAL A 127 -14.55 7.88 -14.19
N THR A 128 -14.68 6.79 -14.95
CA THR A 128 -15.98 6.18 -15.28
C THR A 128 -16.03 4.79 -14.69
N VAL A 129 -17.09 4.52 -13.94
CA VAL A 129 -17.38 3.21 -13.35
C VAL A 129 -18.69 2.71 -13.94
N SER A 130 -18.69 1.50 -14.52
CA SER A 130 -19.85 0.98 -15.24
C SER A 130 -20.03 -0.53 -15.09
N GLY A 131 -21.28 -0.97 -15.22
CA GLY A 131 -21.68 -2.38 -15.23
C GLY A 131 -22.36 -2.78 -16.54
N ASN A 132 -22.40 -4.10 -16.79
CA ASN A 132 -23.07 -4.70 -17.95
C ASN A 132 -24.60 -4.53 -17.90
N ASN A 133 -25.15 -4.21 -16.73
CA ASN A 133 -26.55 -3.88 -16.51
C ASN A 133 -26.94 -2.46 -16.98
N GLY A 134 -25.99 -1.68 -17.51
CA GLY A 134 -26.21 -0.31 -17.98
C GLY A 134 -26.03 0.76 -16.89
N ASN A 135 -25.83 0.38 -15.63
CA ASN A 135 -25.49 1.34 -14.59
C ASN A 135 -24.12 1.93 -14.88
N MET A 136 -24.02 3.25 -14.84
CA MET A 136 -22.79 3.98 -15.06
C MET A 136 -22.81 5.28 -14.26
N PHE A 137 -21.68 5.62 -13.67
CA PHE A 137 -21.44 6.94 -13.14
C PHE A 137 -20.04 7.41 -13.53
N SER A 138 -19.84 8.72 -13.50
CA SER A 138 -18.55 9.32 -13.78
C SER A 138 -18.34 10.53 -12.88
N TYR A 139 -17.08 10.78 -12.55
CA TYR A 139 -16.68 11.90 -11.71
C TYR A 139 -15.32 12.41 -12.16
N GLU A 140 -15.06 13.67 -11.86
CA GLU A 140 -13.78 14.30 -12.13
C GLU A 140 -12.90 14.24 -10.89
N LEU A 141 -11.63 13.95 -11.14
CA LEU A 141 -10.56 13.95 -10.17
C LEU A 141 -9.57 15.05 -10.57
N HIS A 142 -9.45 16.06 -9.72
CA HIS A 142 -8.53 17.17 -9.89
C HIS A 142 -7.27 16.88 -9.09
N ARG A 143 -6.10 16.99 -9.71
CA ARG A 143 -4.83 16.75 -9.00
C ARG A 143 -4.65 17.83 -7.96
N GLU A 144 -4.42 17.42 -6.73
CA GLU A 144 -3.91 18.32 -5.71
C GLU A 144 -2.47 18.67 -6.10
N THR A 145 -2.27 19.91 -6.54
CA THR A 145 -0.95 20.40 -6.89
C THR A 145 -0.30 20.93 -5.61
N THR A 146 0.56 20.13 -4.99
CA THR A 146 1.57 20.67 -4.06
C THR A 146 2.64 21.40 -4.88
N GLY A 147 2.41 22.69 -5.15
CA GLY A 147 3.39 23.52 -5.85
C GLY A 147 3.04 25.00 -5.94
N LYS A 148 3.60 25.82 -5.04
CA LYS A 148 3.77 27.28 -5.17
C LYS A 148 2.50 28.07 -5.51
N ASN A 149 1.56 28.13 -4.56
CA ASN A 149 0.81 29.32 -4.15
C ASN A 149 -0.18 28.88 -3.07
N VAL A 150 0.33 28.66 -1.87
CA VAL A 150 -0.52 28.67 -0.66
C VAL A 150 -0.61 30.12 -0.21
N GLU A 151 -1.41 30.91 -0.91
CA GLU A 151 -2.09 32.04 -0.29
C GLU A 151 -3.51 31.59 0.04
N ASN A 152 -3.61 30.77 1.08
CA ASN A 152 -4.68 30.79 2.08
C ASN A 152 -4.34 29.76 3.18
N ASN A 153 -3.55 30.25 4.15
CA ASN A 153 -3.39 29.80 5.54
C ASN A 153 -3.96 28.42 5.94
N THR A 154 -3.14 27.38 5.80
CA THR A 154 -2.84 26.41 6.88
C THR A 154 -1.49 25.73 6.62
N SER A 155 -0.43 26.51 6.44
CA SER A 155 0.93 26.01 6.74
C SER A 155 0.90 25.61 8.21
N ASN A 156 1.13 24.33 8.54
CA ASN A 156 1.28 23.91 9.93
C ASN A 156 2.33 24.82 10.59
N PRO A 157 1.95 25.71 11.55
CA PRO A 157 2.91 26.65 12.14
C PRO A 157 4.00 25.92 12.93
N ASN A 158 3.80 24.63 13.22
CA ASN A 158 4.75 23.75 13.89
C ASN A 158 5.50 22.83 12.91
N TYR A 159 5.44 23.08 11.59
CA TYR A 159 6.18 22.26 10.63
C TYR A 159 7.68 22.40 10.86
N ASP A 160 8.33 21.28 11.16
CA ASP A 160 9.77 21.16 11.28
C ASP A 160 10.29 20.35 10.07
N ALA A 161 10.90 21.07 9.12
CA ALA A 161 11.44 20.48 7.91
C ALA A 161 12.60 19.51 8.18
N ALA A 162 13.42 19.79 9.21
CA ALA A 162 14.55 18.92 9.55
C ALA A 162 14.03 17.61 10.13
N LEU A 163 13.04 17.68 11.03
CA LEU A 163 12.39 16.50 11.58
C LEU A 163 11.68 15.69 10.47
N ALA A 164 10.96 16.34 9.56
CA ALA A 164 10.30 15.65 8.46
C ALA A 164 11.29 14.86 7.57
N ILE A 165 12.42 15.48 7.22
CA ILE A 165 13.48 14.81 6.44
C ILE A 165 14.08 13.65 7.25
N GLN A 166 14.43 13.89 8.51
CA GLN A 166 15.05 12.88 9.38
C GLN A 166 14.14 11.66 9.58
N SER A 167 12.86 11.88 9.83
CA SER A 167 11.90 10.80 10.07
C SER A 167 11.50 10.06 8.78
N GLY A 168 11.90 10.56 7.60
CA GLY A 168 11.50 10.01 6.29
C GLY A 168 10.03 10.28 5.96
N ALA A 169 9.52 11.42 6.40
CA ALA A 169 8.14 11.82 6.20
C ALA A 169 7.87 12.26 4.76
N ASP A 170 6.69 11.90 4.26
CA ASP A 170 6.10 12.53 3.09
C ASP A 170 5.50 13.91 3.44
N GLU A 171 4.83 14.53 2.45
CA GLU A 171 4.22 15.86 2.60
C GLU A 171 3.15 15.94 3.71
N TYR A 172 2.64 14.80 4.19
CA TYR A 172 1.64 14.70 5.24
C TYR A 172 2.24 14.37 6.61
N GLY A 173 3.56 14.21 6.72
CA GLY A 173 4.18 13.79 7.98
C GLY A 173 4.16 12.28 8.22
N MET A 174 3.99 11.48 7.17
CA MET A 174 3.71 10.04 7.25
C MET A 174 4.71 9.21 6.43
N LYS A 175 4.78 7.89 6.69
CA LYS A 175 5.59 6.95 5.90
C LYS A 175 5.05 5.52 5.98
N PRO A 176 5.46 4.61 5.07
CA PRO A 176 5.07 3.20 5.13
C PRO A 176 5.82 2.44 6.24
N TYR A 177 5.12 1.46 6.79
CA TYR A 177 5.56 0.51 7.81
C TYR A 177 4.95 -0.88 7.50
N VAL A 178 5.41 -1.90 8.22
CA VAL A 178 4.72 -3.20 8.26
C VAL A 178 4.10 -3.40 9.63
N PHE A 179 2.77 -3.46 9.68
CA PHE A 179 2.02 -3.82 10.88
C PHE A 179 1.91 -5.33 10.99
N VAL A 180 2.29 -5.86 12.14
CA VAL A 180 2.32 -7.30 12.42
C VAL A 180 1.41 -7.61 13.58
N ILE A 181 0.55 -8.61 13.42
CA ILE A 181 -0.19 -9.23 14.51
C ILE A 181 0.46 -10.57 14.83
N LEU A 182 0.88 -10.74 16.08
CA LEU A 182 1.34 -12.02 16.60
C LEU A 182 0.13 -12.84 17.06
N LYS A 183 0.11 -14.12 16.73
CA LYS A 183 -0.92 -15.09 17.13
C LYS A 183 -0.30 -16.26 17.86
N THR A 184 -1.12 -17.01 18.58
CA THR A 184 -0.69 -18.33 19.09
C THR A 184 -0.37 -19.24 17.91
N GLY A 185 0.86 -19.76 17.87
CA GLY A 185 1.28 -20.71 16.85
C GLY A 185 0.68 -22.10 17.07
N SER A 186 0.70 -22.91 16.02
CA SER A 186 0.05 -24.23 16.00
C SER A 186 0.97 -25.40 16.33
N ASN A 187 2.25 -25.15 16.66
CA ASN A 187 3.21 -26.24 16.87
C ASN A 187 2.97 -26.97 18.21
N PRO A 188 2.51 -28.24 18.20
CA PRO A 188 2.24 -28.98 19.43
C PRO A 188 3.50 -29.62 20.04
N SER A 189 4.64 -29.57 19.35
CA SER A 189 5.84 -30.34 19.70
C SER A 189 6.74 -29.69 20.76
N VAL A 190 6.53 -28.41 21.07
CA VAL A 190 7.24 -27.72 22.16
C VAL A 190 6.32 -27.63 23.37
N ASN A 191 6.41 -28.61 24.26
CA ASN A 191 5.56 -28.73 25.45
C ASN A 191 6.33 -28.60 26.77
N ASP A 192 7.66 -28.57 26.72
CA ASP A 192 8.52 -28.37 27.88
C ASP A 192 8.57 -26.88 28.27
N LYS A 193 8.31 -26.58 29.55
CA LYS A 193 8.25 -25.20 30.06
C LYS A 193 9.61 -24.49 29.98
N SER A 194 10.73 -25.20 30.14
CA SER A 194 12.06 -24.61 30.07
C SER A 194 12.39 -24.21 28.63
N GLU A 195 12.10 -25.07 27.65
CA GLU A 195 12.28 -24.77 26.24
C GLU A 195 11.38 -23.61 25.78
N ILE A 196 10.09 -23.61 26.16
CA ILE A 196 9.19 -22.47 25.88
C ILE A 196 9.79 -21.16 26.43
N SER A 197 10.24 -21.17 27.68
CA SER A 197 10.83 -19.99 28.32
C SER A 197 12.09 -19.50 27.61
N LYS A 198 12.91 -20.43 27.08
CA LYS A 198 14.11 -20.11 26.29
C LYS A 198 13.76 -19.46 24.96
N HIS A 199 12.76 -19.96 24.25
CA HIS A 199 12.28 -19.34 23.01
C HIS A 199 11.75 -17.93 23.24
N PHE A 200 10.95 -17.71 24.29
CA PHE A 200 10.42 -16.38 24.59
C PHE A 200 11.48 -15.41 25.15
N ARG A 201 12.53 -15.90 25.82
CA ARG A 201 13.69 -15.05 26.12
C ARG A 201 14.37 -14.59 24.84
N GLY A 202 14.62 -15.52 23.92
CA GLY A 202 15.19 -15.20 22.61
C GLY A 202 14.31 -14.27 21.77
N HIS A 203 12.98 -14.35 21.90
CA HIS A 203 12.02 -13.40 21.32
C HIS A 203 12.26 -11.98 21.82
N LEU A 204 12.40 -11.77 23.13
CA LEU A 204 12.69 -10.46 23.72
C LEU A 204 14.07 -9.93 23.29
N ASP A 205 15.09 -10.79 23.27
CA ASP A 205 16.42 -10.43 22.79
C ASP A 205 16.39 -10.01 21.31
N ASN A 206 15.59 -10.71 20.51
CA ASN A 206 15.38 -10.38 19.10
C ASN A 206 14.67 -9.03 18.91
N ILE A 207 13.63 -8.75 19.70
CA ILE A 207 12.96 -7.43 19.69
C ILE A 207 13.99 -6.33 19.98
N ASN A 208 14.77 -6.47 21.05
CA ASN A 208 15.77 -5.47 21.43
C ASN A 208 16.82 -5.25 20.33
N ARG A 209 17.28 -6.33 19.68
CA ARG A 209 18.17 -6.25 18.52
C ARG A 209 17.52 -5.46 17.38
N LEU A 210 16.27 -5.78 17.03
CA LEU A 210 15.57 -5.10 15.93
C LEU A 210 15.25 -3.64 16.24
N VAL A 211 15.04 -3.27 17.50
CA VAL A 211 14.93 -1.86 17.92
C VAL A 211 16.27 -1.14 17.69
N ALA A 212 17.39 -1.76 18.09
CA ALA A 212 18.73 -1.19 17.89
C ALA A 212 19.14 -1.08 16.41
N GLU A 213 18.60 -1.95 15.55
CA GLU A 213 18.75 -1.90 14.10
C GLU A 213 17.74 -0.95 13.42
N GLU A 214 16.94 -0.21 14.19
CA GLU A 214 15.89 0.69 13.70
C GLU A 214 14.83 0.01 12.81
N LYS A 215 14.68 -1.31 12.97
CA LYS A 215 13.71 -2.12 12.23
C LYS A 215 12.42 -2.37 13.01
N MET A 216 12.44 -2.22 14.33
CA MET A 216 11.28 -2.38 15.22
C MET A 216 10.96 -1.05 15.90
N VAL A 217 9.76 -0.53 15.67
CA VAL A 217 9.31 0.75 16.21
C VAL A 217 8.37 0.56 17.39
N ILE A 218 7.44 -0.39 17.29
CA ILE A 218 6.53 -0.76 18.38
C ILE A 218 6.60 -2.26 18.57
N ALA A 219 6.69 -2.68 19.83
CA ALA A 219 6.48 -4.06 20.24
C ALA A 219 5.70 -4.10 21.56
N GLY A 220 4.62 -4.88 21.59
CA GLY A 220 3.82 -4.98 22.80
C GLY A 220 2.89 -6.20 22.81
N PRO A 221 2.68 -6.83 23.98
CA PRO A 221 1.74 -7.92 24.11
C PRO A 221 0.30 -7.41 24.02
N MET A 222 -0.58 -8.23 23.47
CA MET A 222 -2.03 -8.01 23.52
C MET A 222 -2.62 -8.76 24.70
N GLY A 223 -3.63 -8.16 25.32
CA GLY A 223 -4.46 -8.84 26.31
C GLY A 223 -5.26 -9.99 25.70
N LYS A 224 -5.88 -10.82 26.56
CA LYS A 224 -6.74 -11.92 26.13
C LYS A 224 -7.88 -11.41 25.24
N ASN A 225 -8.09 -12.08 24.12
CA ASN A 225 -9.11 -11.75 23.12
C ASN A 225 -9.64 -13.02 22.46
N ASP A 226 -10.74 -12.90 21.71
CA ASP A 226 -11.40 -13.98 20.97
C ASP A 226 -10.68 -14.38 19.67
N LYS A 227 -9.71 -13.57 19.22
CA LYS A 227 -8.93 -13.79 17.99
C LYS A 227 -7.61 -14.53 18.21
N ASN A 228 -7.30 -14.91 19.45
CA ASN A 228 -6.02 -15.51 19.85
C ASN A 228 -4.79 -14.65 19.52
N TYR A 229 -4.97 -13.33 19.42
CA TYR A 229 -3.89 -12.39 19.22
C TYR A 229 -3.06 -12.25 20.49
N ARG A 230 -1.74 -12.17 20.32
CA ARG A 230 -0.74 -12.26 21.39
C ARG A 230 0.09 -10.99 21.53
N GLY A 231 0.21 -10.21 20.46
CA GLY A 231 1.02 -9.00 20.44
C GLY A 231 0.93 -8.30 19.10
N ILE A 232 1.47 -7.09 19.06
CA ILE A 232 1.64 -6.32 17.84
C ILE A 232 3.10 -5.94 17.67
N PHE A 233 3.54 -5.90 16.41
CA PHE A 233 4.75 -5.19 16.01
C PHE A 233 4.42 -4.12 14.97
N ILE A 234 5.21 -3.05 14.95
CA ILE A 234 5.32 -2.14 13.81
C ILE A 234 6.78 -2.12 13.38
N LEU A 235 7.04 -2.63 12.18
CA LEU A 235 8.36 -2.64 11.58
C LEU A 235 8.55 -1.43 10.67
N SER A 236 9.76 -0.87 10.67
CA SER A 236 10.18 0.20 9.78
C SER A 236 11.46 -0.19 9.06
N ASN A 237 11.84 0.56 8.03
CA ASN A 237 13.05 0.29 7.24
C ASN A 237 13.11 -1.14 6.68
N VAL A 238 11.94 -1.65 6.28
CA VAL A 238 11.75 -2.92 5.59
C VAL A 238 11.17 -2.63 4.22
N LYS A 239 11.73 -3.23 3.18
CA LYS A 239 11.41 -2.95 1.78
C LYS A 239 10.01 -3.42 1.39
N ASP A 240 9.62 -4.60 1.85
CA ASP A 240 8.36 -5.26 1.49
C ASP A 240 7.97 -6.32 2.53
N LEU A 241 6.78 -6.90 2.38
CA LEU A 241 6.26 -7.93 3.29
C LEU A 241 7.10 -9.22 3.30
N GLU A 242 7.85 -9.50 2.24
CA GLU A 242 8.72 -10.69 2.18
C GLU A 242 9.98 -10.48 3.02
N GLU A 243 10.64 -9.33 2.91
CA GLU A 243 11.75 -8.98 3.82
C GLU A 243 11.27 -8.97 5.28
N ALA A 244 10.05 -8.48 5.54
CA ALA A 244 9.47 -8.50 6.88
C ALA A 244 9.29 -9.94 7.40
N ARG A 245 8.81 -10.87 6.57
CA ARG A 245 8.70 -12.29 6.96
C ARG A 245 10.05 -12.90 7.26
N GLU A 246 11.06 -12.67 6.41
CA GLU A 246 12.43 -13.16 6.65
C GLU A 246 13.01 -12.62 7.95
N LEU A 247 12.82 -11.32 8.19
CA LEU A 247 13.26 -10.66 9.42
C LEU A 247 12.58 -11.27 10.65
N LEU A 248 11.27 -11.52 10.61
CA LEU A 248 10.53 -12.14 11.71
C LEU A 248 10.95 -13.60 11.95
N GLN A 249 11.46 -14.33 10.96
CA GLN A 249 11.98 -15.69 11.13
C GLN A 249 13.32 -15.75 11.91
N THR A 250 13.93 -14.61 12.20
CA THR A 250 15.06 -14.53 13.14
C THR A 250 14.62 -14.69 14.61
N ASP A 251 13.33 -14.55 14.88
CA ASP A 251 12.73 -14.68 16.20
C ASP A 251 12.61 -16.15 16.62
N PRO A 252 13.22 -16.59 17.74
CA PRO A 252 13.16 -17.98 18.17
C PRO A 252 11.77 -18.51 18.48
N ALA A 253 10.82 -17.67 18.92
CA ALA A 253 9.45 -18.10 19.20
C ALA A 253 8.62 -18.25 17.91
N ILE A 254 8.84 -17.37 16.93
CA ILE A 254 8.20 -17.48 15.61
C ILE A 254 8.78 -18.67 14.84
N LYS A 255 10.11 -18.80 14.79
CA LYS A 255 10.81 -19.90 14.10
C LYS A 255 10.44 -21.27 14.66
N ALA A 256 10.20 -21.36 15.98
CA ALA A 256 9.73 -22.58 16.63
C ALA A 256 8.24 -22.85 16.46
N GLY A 257 7.47 -21.95 15.82
CA GLY A 257 6.03 -22.08 15.64
C GLY A 257 5.22 -21.94 16.93
N LEU A 258 5.81 -21.33 17.97
CA LEU A 258 5.09 -20.94 19.21
C LEU A 258 4.26 -19.67 18.98
N LEU A 259 4.72 -18.81 18.07
CA LEU A 259 4.00 -17.65 17.55
C LEU A 259 3.83 -17.78 16.04
N ASP A 260 2.70 -17.30 15.53
CA ASP A 260 2.42 -17.11 14.11
C ASP A 260 2.19 -15.61 13.82
N VAL A 261 2.28 -15.19 12.56
CA VAL A 261 2.27 -13.78 12.17
C VAL A 261 1.31 -13.48 11.02
N GLU A 262 0.54 -12.41 11.17
CA GLU A 262 -0.18 -11.74 10.08
C GLU A 262 0.50 -10.39 9.81
N LEU A 263 0.77 -10.08 8.54
CA LEU A 263 1.49 -8.88 8.15
C LEU A 263 0.62 -8.04 7.21
N TYR A 264 0.65 -6.73 7.41
CA TYR A 264 -0.08 -5.75 6.63
C TYR A 264 0.83 -4.57 6.34
N ASP A 265 0.76 -4.04 5.12
CA ASP A 265 1.31 -2.71 4.86
C ASP A 265 0.49 -1.69 5.65
N TRP A 266 1.17 -0.82 6.36
CA TRP A 266 0.53 0.20 7.18
C TRP A 266 1.17 1.56 6.96
N TYR A 267 0.35 2.56 6.69
CA TYR A 267 0.76 3.93 6.50
C TYR A 267 0.46 4.71 7.79
N GLY A 268 1.51 5.23 8.42
CA GLY A 268 1.46 5.80 9.76
C GLY A 268 2.35 7.04 9.89
N SER A 269 2.26 7.72 11.03
CA SER A 269 3.08 8.91 11.28
C SER A 269 4.57 8.58 11.17
N ALA A 270 5.31 9.40 10.42
CA ALA A 270 6.76 9.25 10.31
C ALA A 270 7.45 9.51 11.65
N ALA A 271 6.84 10.31 12.52
CA ALA A 271 7.33 10.63 13.86
C ALA A 271 7.17 9.46 14.87
N LEU A 272 6.62 8.32 14.46
CA LEU A 272 6.41 7.19 15.37
C LEU A 272 7.70 6.71 16.06
N PRO A 273 8.87 6.58 15.40
CA PRO A 273 10.10 6.17 16.08
C PRO A 273 10.63 7.17 17.12
N GLU A 274 10.18 8.43 17.07
CA GLU A 274 10.67 9.50 17.95
C GLU A 274 10.36 9.23 19.44
N TYR A 275 9.42 8.34 19.76
CA TYR A 275 9.16 7.98 21.16
C TYR A 275 10.23 7.04 21.75
N LEU A 276 11.00 6.32 20.94
CA LEU A 276 11.93 5.27 21.40
C LEU A 276 12.94 5.78 22.45
N PRO A 277 13.60 6.95 22.28
CA PRO A 277 14.51 7.51 23.30
C PRO A 277 13.81 7.89 24.63
N TYR A 278 12.50 8.09 24.60
CA TYR A 278 11.70 8.35 25.79
C TYR A 278 11.18 7.06 26.42
N SER A 279 10.91 6.03 25.62
CA SER A 279 10.47 4.71 26.11
C SER A 279 11.45 4.10 27.10
N ASP A 280 12.75 4.31 26.88
CA ASP A 280 13.79 3.83 27.78
C ASP A 280 13.79 4.56 29.14
N LYS A 281 13.30 5.81 29.18
CA LYS A 281 13.32 6.65 30.38
C LYS A 281 12.13 6.42 31.31
N VAL A 282 11.09 5.70 30.87
CA VAL A 282 9.81 5.62 31.59
C VAL A 282 9.61 4.32 32.37
N TRP A 283 10.41 3.28 32.14
CA TRP A 283 10.31 2.04 32.91
C TRP A 283 11.07 2.15 34.25
N LYS A 284 10.48 1.63 35.33
CA LYS A 284 11.11 1.60 36.67
C LYS A 284 11.98 0.35 36.89
N SER A 285 11.59 -0.75 36.26
CA SER A 285 12.29 -2.02 36.25
C SER A 285 12.41 -2.46 34.81
N LYS A 286 13.57 -3.02 34.43
CA LYS A 286 13.82 -3.43 33.05
C LYS A 286 12.74 -4.46 32.65
N PRO A 287 11.93 -4.16 31.63
CA PRO A 287 10.88 -5.07 31.15
C PRO A 287 11.46 -6.32 30.49
#